data_AF-A0AAW1RC20-F1
#
_entry.id   AF-A0AAW1RC20-F1
#
_cell.length_a   1.000
_cell.length_b   1.000
_cell.length_c   1.000
_cell.angle_alpha   90.00
_cell.angle_beta   90.00
_cell.angle_gamma   90.00
#
_symmetry.space_group_name_H-M   'P 1'
#
loop_
_entity.id
_entity.type
_entity.pdbx_description
1 polymer ?
#
loop_
_entity_poly.entity_id
_entity_poly.type
_entity_poly.pdbx_seq_one_letter_code
_entity_poly.pdbx_strand_id
1 'polypeptide(L)'
;MPLRPQLDWQDAESSLQITVRLPGISQSQHKLDLQLTEAFLKINRAPYLCFVDLFDLVIDSKSSAIISSDRIEFHLLKAQPRKWTQLEADLPKDQIVERRRRAVERQETAREFTRKTQKEELKLHERNITDQRMEMAQRKRDLIQKAKDKELAGERASITRWQSSAQTPKGAMPDHPHYYGRGKGQQFQQHSSINGAAEEAGAAWKEWEQWPQPSESSARAAQAAKGNKENNSGHTGAGEGFTHRRPPRSALQPVQVEFTALETPSLPAREMRELELKDYKRQIQEEEASKSDQDAVDVSETQPLFMKDKGDALARNGNHAGAVNAYTCALHLDPTLTLALSNRSCCHLALHHWRECIQDCTAALGQLGASQQRDHEEGFSMLLAKQQAKLFMRRASALVAGGNPCAAIKDLQQAVKLQPGDAALEKDMLKVQAAQDPSNAEAVRVAALACCKCQDWEWALQGFTSLLELQELDKDRLSTLANRSAAHLGASNAAACLQDCDAALSLLLSLPRDSLQGFSESLPALFGESSKLDAWALTNQGKSFDTLVRLLARRGAALGHLQRYNEAHGELLRASQLVQNHGRDQEACQLAEDAAEMLSCLSSSTHNVLPSEPASSLQDID
;
A
#
# COMPACT_ATOMS: atom_id res chain seq x y z
N MET A 1 -1.13 -43.16 17.96
CA MET A 1 -0.28 -43.35 16.77
C MET A 1 -0.88 -42.53 15.64
N PRO A 2 -0.08 -41.86 14.79
CA PRO A 2 -0.62 -41.12 13.65
C PRO A 2 -1.31 -42.09 12.68
N LEU A 3 -2.42 -41.66 12.10
CA LEU A 3 -3.18 -42.45 11.13
C LEU A 3 -2.53 -42.33 9.75
N ARG A 4 -2.34 -43.45 9.05
CA ARG A 4 -1.94 -43.42 7.64
C ARG A 4 -3.18 -43.16 6.77
N PRO A 5 -3.19 -42.12 5.92
CA PRO A 5 -4.29 -41.88 5.01
C PRO A 5 -4.34 -42.94 3.90
N GLN A 6 -5.51 -43.08 3.25
CA GLN A 6 -5.63 -43.92 2.06
C GLN A 6 -4.89 -43.26 0.89
N LEU A 7 -4.03 -44.04 0.24
CA LEU A 7 -3.19 -43.60 -0.87
C LEU A 7 -3.50 -44.46 -2.09
N ASP A 8 -3.94 -43.79 -3.15
CA ASP A 8 -4.12 -44.37 -4.49
C ASP A 8 -3.05 -43.76 -5.40
N TRP A 9 -2.47 -44.55 -6.31
CA TRP A 9 -1.50 -44.04 -7.28
C TRP A 9 -1.77 -44.63 -8.68
N GLN A 10 -1.49 -43.82 -9.69
CA GLN A 10 -1.60 -44.19 -11.10
C GLN A 10 -0.29 -43.89 -11.81
N ASP A 11 0.19 -44.88 -12.56
CA ASP A 11 1.48 -44.82 -13.22
C ASP A 11 1.34 -44.62 -14.72
N ALA A 12 2.03 -43.61 -15.25
CA ALA A 12 2.28 -43.46 -16.67
C ALA A 12 3.79 -43.55 -16.94
N GLU A 13 4.20 -43.66 -18.21
CA GLU A 13 5.63 -43.85 -18.54
C GLU A 13 6.49 -42.64 -18.13
N SER A 14 5.96 -41.42 -18.25
CA SER A 14 6.67 -40.17 -17.96
C SER A 14 6.15 -39.43 -16.72
N SER A 15 4.94 -39.72 -16.27
CA SER A 15 4.30 -39.06 -15.13
C SER A 15 3.77 -40.07 -14.12
N LEU A 16 3.60 -39.59 -12.89
CA LEU A 16 3.08 -40.35 -11.77
C LEU A 16 2.03 -39.49 -11.06
N GLN A 17 0.83 -40.03 -10.92
CA GLN A 17 -0.25 -39.37 -10.18
C GLN A 17 -0.44 -40.06 -8.83
N ILE A 18 -0.32 -39.31 -7.73
CA ILE A 18 -0.55 -39.82 -6.38
C ILE A 18 -1.73 -39.08 -5.77
N THR A 19 -2.76 -39.81 -5.37
CA THR A 19 -3.97 -39.26 -4.74
C THR A 19 -4.02 -39.71 -3.28
N VAL A 20 -3.98 -38.75 -2.36
CA VAL A 20 -4.07 -39.01 -0.91
C VAL A 20 -5.39 -38.47 -0.39
N ARG A 21 -6.24 -39.36 0.15
CA ARG A 21 -7.55 -38.97 0.72
C ARG A 21 -7.39 -38.50 2.16
N LEU A 22 -7.81 -37.26 2.42
CA LEU A 22 -7.67 -36.58 3.69
C LEU A 22 -8.95 -35.76 3.95
N PRO A 23 -9.86 -36.24 4.81
CA PRO A 23 -11.13 -35.55 5.04
C PRO A 23 -10.92 -34.16 5.67
N GLY A 24 -11.65 -33.16 5.17
CA GLY A 24 -11.80 -31.83 5.78
C GLY A 24 -10.62 -30.86 5.61
N ILE A 25 -9.85 -30.91 4.51
CA ILE A 25 -8.68 -30.03 4.27
C ILE A 25 -9.09 -28.54 4.16
N SER A 26 -10.32 -28.27 3.72
CA SER A 26 -10.78 -26.93 3.32
C SER A 26 -10.91 -25.88 4.43
N GLN A 27 -10.93 -26.25 5.72
CA GLN A 27 -11.24 -25.29 6.80
C GLN A 27 -10.01 -24.63 7.46
N SER A 28 -8.79 -25.12 7.24
CA SER A 28 -7.57 -24.47 7.76
C SER A 28 -6.31 -24.89 7.00
N GLN A 29 -5.96 -24.17 5.93
CA GLN A 29 -4.72 -24.41 5.16
C GLN A 29 -3.44 -24.25 6.01
N HIS A 30 -3.50 -23.45 7.09
CA HIS A 30 -2.35 -23.13 7.96
C HIS A 30 -1.80 -24.31 8.80
N LYS A 31 -2.46 -25.47 8.82
CA LYS A 31 -2.04 -26.64 9.63
C LYS A 31 -1.63 -27.85 8.78
N LEU A 32 -1.50 -27.68 7.47
CA LEU A 32 -1.09 -28.71 6.52
C LEU A 32 0.38 -28.49 6.12
N ASP A 33 1.26 -29.37 6.57
CA ASP A 33 2.69 -29.36 6.20
C ASP A 33 2.92 -30.36 5.06
N LEU A 34 3.16 -29.82 3.86
CA LEU A 34 3.38 -30.56 2.61
C LEU A 34 4.82 -30.35 2.17
N GLN A 35 5.60 -31.43 2.12
CA GLN A 35 6.96 -31.41 1.61
C GLN A 35 7.08 -32.44 0.48
N LEU A 36 7.19 -31.93 -0.74
CA LEU A 36 7.60 -32.68 -1.91
C LEU A 36 9.09 -32.43 -2.16
N THR A 37 9.82 -33.50 -2.46
CA THR A 37 11.20 -33.45 -2.91
C THR A 37 11.35 -34.50 -4.02
N GLU A 38 12.43 -34.45 -4.78
CA GLU A 38 12.74 -35.43 -5.84
C GLU A 38 12.77 -36.91 -5.38
N ALA A 39 12.95 -37.20 -4.09
CA ALA A 39 13.11 -38.57 -3.60
C ALA A 39 12.01 -39.05 -2.65
N PHE A 40 11.27 -38.15 -2.00
CA PHE A 40 10.23 -38.52 -1.05
C PHE A 40 9.12 -37.48 -1.01
N LEU A 41 7.95 -37.93 -0.56
CA LEU A 41 6.76 -37.13 -0.32
C LEU A 41 6.38 -37.25 1.17
N LYS A 42 6.22 -36.10 1.83
CA LYS A 42 5.79 -36.01 3.23
C LYS A 42 4.56 -35.12 3.34
N ILE A 43 3.55 -35.64 4.02
CA ILE A 43 2.29 -34.95 4.32
C ILE A 43 2.03 -35.09 5.81
N ASN A 44 1.97 -33.98 6.52
CA ASN A 44 1.76 -33.94 7.95
C ASN A 44 0.57 -33.06 8.31
N ARG A 45 -0.48 -33.70 8.87
CA ARG A 45 -1.69 -33.04 9.35
C ARG A 45 -2.35 -33.88 10.43
N ALA A 46 -2.15 -33.54 11.71
CA ALA A 46 -2.71 -34.29 12.83
C ALA A 46 -4.23 -34.57 12.65
N PRO A 47 -4.70 -35.84 12.77
CA PRO A 47 -3.98 -37.05 13.20
C PRO A 47 -3.22 -37.81 12.10
N TYR A 48 -3.25 -37.36 10.85
CA TYR A 48 -2.67 -38.02 9.68
C TYR A 48 -1.18 -37.69 9.48
N LEU A 49 -0.38 -38.72 9.23
CA LEU A 49 1.01 -38.58 8.78
C LEU A 49 1.23 -39.56 7.62
N CYS A 50 1.55 -39.03 6.45
CA CYS A 50 1.94 -39.80 5.28
C CYS A 50 3.39 -39.50 4.96
N PHE A 51 4.19 -40.54 4.79
CA PHE A 51 5.59 -40.42 4.40
C PHE A 51 5.89 -41.54 3.42
N VAL A 52 6.21 -41.18 2.18
CA VAL A 52 6.42 -42.10 1.06
C VAL A 52 7.78 -41.82 0.45
N ASP A 53 8.68 -42.80 0.48
CA ASP A 53 9.93 -42.74 -0.28
C ASP A 53 9.67 -43.20 -1.69
N LEU A 54 9.83 -42.31 -2.67
CA LEU A 54 9.52 -42.62 -4.07
C LEU A 54 10.52 -43.63 -4.62
N PHE A 55 10.02 -44.60 -5.39
CA PHE A 55 10.82 -45.65 -6.03
C PHE A 55 12.06 -45.07 -6.76
N ASP A 56 11.85 -44.07 -7.61
CA ASP A 56 12.90 -43.37 -8.35
C ASP A 56 12.75 -41.84 -8.26
N LEU A 57 13.73 -41.10 -8.79
CA LEU A 57 13.79 -39.65 -8.71
C LEU A 57 12.70 -38.97 -9.56
N VAL A 58 12.14 -37.89 -9.02
CA VAL A 58 11.13 -37.03 -9.63
C VAL A 58 11.68 -35.62 -9.80
N ILE A 59 11.24 -34.92 -10.84
CA ILE A 59 11.63 -33.54 -11.11
C ILE A 59 10.75 -32.59 -10.29
N ASP A 60 11.26 -32.09 -9.17
CA ASP A 60 10.55 -31.17 -8.25
C ASP A 60 10.05 -29.91 -8.96
N SER A 61 10.86 -29.31 -9.83
CA SER A 61 10.53 -28.05 -10.53
C SER A 61 9.38 -28.12 -11.52
N LYS A 62 8.99 -29.31 -11.97
CA LYS A 62 7.90 -29.53 -12.94
C LYS A 62 6.72 -30.33 -12.34
N SER A 63 6.81 -30.68 -11.07
CA SER A 63 5.78 -31.42 -10.36
C SER A 63 4.83 -30.47 -9.66
N SER A 64 3.53 -30.77 -9.67
CA SER A 64 2.51 -29.91 -9.07
C SER A 64 1.62 -30.69 -8.10
N ALA A 65 1.03 -29.98 -7.14
CA ALA A 65 0.09 -30.55 -6.18
C ALA A 65 -1.20 -29.73 -6.19
N ILE A 66 -2.33 -30.42 -6.37
CA ILE A 66 -3.68 -29.83 -6.34
C ILE A 66 -4.34 -30.25 -5.04
N ILE A 67 -4.70 -29.27 -4.22
CA ILE A 67 -5.33 -29.49 -2.91
C ILE A 67 -6.83 -29.27 -3.06
N SER A 68 -7.61 -30.33 -2.89
CA SER A 68 -9.08 -30.28 -2.86
C SER A 68 -9.61 -30.44 -1.43
N SER A 69 -10.92 -30.26 -1.23
CA SER A 69 -11.57 -30.32 0.09
C SER A 69 -11.43 -31.66 0.83
N ASP A 70 -11.26 -32.76 0.08
CA ASP A 70 -11.21 -34.16 0.56
C ASP A 70 -9.98 -34.95 0.09
N ARG A 71 -9.22 -34.44 -0.90
CA ARG A 71 -8.10 -35.16 -1.50
C ARG A 71 -6.96 -34.23 -1.88
N ILE A 72 -5.73 -34.74 -1.85
CA ILE A 72 -4.54 -34.09 -2.40
C ILE A 72 -4.06 -34.91 -3.58
N GLU A 73 -3.95 -34.27 -4.74
CA GLU A 73 -3.51 -34.90 -5.99
C GLU A 73 -2.15 -34.35 -6.38
N PHE A 74 -1.13 -35.21 -6.41
CA PHE A 74 0.20 -34.88 -6.88
C PHE A 74 0.36 -35.34 -8.32
N HIS A 75 0.75 -34.43 -9.20
CA HIS A 75 1.15 -34.71 -10.57
C HIS A 75 2.67 -34.60 -10.63
N LEU A 76 3.34 -35.74 -10.56
CA LEU A 76 4.79 -35.86 -10.48
C LEU A 76 5.38 -36.22 -11.83
N LEU A 77 6.48 -35.57 -12.22
CA LEU A 77 7.20 -35.90 -13.46
C LEU A 77 8.43 -36.74 -13.15
N LYS A 78 8.51 -37.95 -13.72
CA LYS A 78 9.64 -38.87 -13.48
C LYS A 78 10.92 -38.32 -14.11
N ALA A 79 12.05 -38.45 -13.41
CA ALA A 79 13.35 -38.09 -13.96
C ALA A 79 13.80 -39.05 -15.07
N GLN A 80 13.41 -40.33 -14.96
CA GLN A 80 13.60 -41.35 -16.00
C GLN A 80 12.23 -41.89 -16.44
N PRO A 81 11.93 -41.90 -17.76
CA PRO A 81 10.65 -42.40 -18.26
C PRO A 81 10.62 -43.94 -18.19
N ARG A 82 10.13 -44.48 -17.07
CA ARG A 82 10.00 -45.92 -16.84
C ARG A 82 8.77 -46.20 -15.97
N LYS A 83 8.04 -47.28 -16.27
CA LYS A 83 6.93 -47.75 -15.43
C LYS A 83 7.44 -48.27 -14.09
N TRP A 84 6.80 -47.85 -13.00
CA TRP A 84 7.16 -48.23 -11.65
C TRP A 84 6.39 -49.49 -11.25
N THR A 85 7.10 -50.54 -10.79
CA THR A 85 6.46 -51.78 -10.32
C THR A 85 5.91 -51.64 -8.90
N GLN A 86 6.41 -50.65 -8.15
CA GLN A 86 5.99 -50.30 -6.80
C GLN A 86 6.21 -48.80 -6.58
N LEU A 87 5.43 -48.19 -5.70
CA LEU A 87 5.53 -46.77 -5.36
C LEU A 87 6.70 -46.48 -4.41
N GLU A 88 6.92 -47.37 -3.44
CA GLU A 88 7.95 -47.24 -2.41
C GLU A 88 9.29 -47.86 -2.85
N ALA A 89 10.40 -47.21 -2.49
CA ALA A 89 11.74 -47.74 -2.78
C ALA A 89 12.08 -48.93 -1.85
N ASP A 90 12.36 -50.10 -2.44
CA ASP A 90 12.84 -51.28 -1.72
C ASP A 90 14.38 -51.23 -1.60
N LEU A 91 14.86 -50.39 -0.69
CA LEU A 91 16.29 -50.20 -0.41
C LEU A 91 16.57 -50.38 1.09
N PRO A 92 17.80 -50.79 1.47
CA PRO A 92 18.17 -50.87 2.88
C PRO A 92 18.08 -49.48 3.53
N LYS A 93 17.68 -49.45 4.81
CA LYS A 93 17.34 -48.23 5.56
C LYS A 93 18.41 -47.15 5.50
N ASP A 94 19.69 -47.52 5.56
CA ASP A 94 20.82 -46.58 5.52
C ASP A 94 20.90 -45.82 4.19
N GLN A 95 20.60 -46.49 3.08
CA GLN A 95 20.59 -45.87 1.75
C GLN A 95 19.38 -44.94 1.57
N ILE A 96 18.23 -45.28 2.15
CA ILE A 96 17.03 -44.41 2.15
C ILE A 96 17.31 -43.11 2.93
N VAL A 97 17.94 -43.22 4.11
CA VAL A 97 18.29 -42.03 4.93
C VAL A 97 19.27 -41.11 4.19
N GLU A 98 20.30 -41.67 3.55
CA GLU A 98 21.26 -40.89 2.77
C GLU A 98 20.61 -40.23 1.55
N ARG A 99 19.71 -40.94 0.83
CA ARG A 99 18.96 -40.40 -0.31
C ARG A 99 18.07 -39.23 0.12
N ARG A 100 17.41 -39.31 1.29
CA ARG A 100 16.63 -38.21 1.86
C ARG A 100 17.51 -37.01 2.20
N ARG A 101 18.65 -37.23 2.86
CA ARG A 101 19.57 -36.15 3.25
C ARG A 101 20.03 -35.35 2.03
N ARG A 102 20.49 -36.04 0.97
CA ARG A 102 20.93 -35.40 -0.28
C ARG A 102 19.81 -34.63 -0.99
N ALA A 103 18.58 -35.13 -0.92
CA ALA A 103 17.42 -34.49 -1.53
C ALA A 103 17.06 -33.19 -0.79
N VAL A 104 17.10 -33.20 0.55
CA VAL A 104 16.87 -32.01 1.39
C VAL A 104 17.98 -30.97 1.19
N GLU A 105 19.25 -31.37 1.21
CA GLU A 105 20.39 -30.46 0.99
C GLU A 105 20.31 -29.74 -0.38
N ARG A 106 19.90 -30.46 -1.44
CA ARG A 106 19.69 -29.86 -2.76
C ARG A 106 18.53 -28.86 -2.78
N GLN A 107 17.43 -29.17 -2.11
CA GLN A 107 16.29 -28.26 -1.99
C GLN A 107 16.66 -27.00 -1.19
N GLU A 108 17.41 -27.15 -0.10
CA GLU A 108 17.90 -26.04 0.72
C GLU A 108 18.86 -25.14 -0.06
N THR A 109 19.87 -25.70 -0.70
CA THR A 109 20.83 -24.93 -1.51
C THR A 109 20.15 -24.17 -2.67
N ALA A 110 19.16 -24.78 -3.32
CA ALA A 110 18.34 -24.09 -4.33
C ALA A 110 17.54 -22.92 -3.76
N ARG A 111 16.90 -23.10 -2.59
CA ARG A 111 16.18 -22.01 -1.88
C ARG A 111 17.10 -20.89 -1.41
N GLU A 112 18.31 -21.24 -0.97
CA GLU A 112 19.29 -20.24 -0.57
C GLU A 112 19.81 -19.44 -1.77
N PHE A 113 20.02 -20.09 -2.91
CA PHE A 113 20.41 -19.43 -4.15
C PHE A 113 19.34 -18.43 -4.61
N THR A 114 18.06 -18.84 -4.68
CA THR A 114 16.97 -17.92 -5.07
C THR A 114 16.80 -16.76 -4.09
N ARG A 115 16.99 -17.00 -2.78
CA ARG A 115 16.99 -15.94 -1.77
C ARG A 115 18.15 -14.96 -1.95
N LYS A 116 19.34 -15.45 -2.36
CA LYS A 116 20.50 -14.60 -2.63
C LYS A 116 20.29 -13.76 -3.88
N THR A 117 19.81 -14.35 -4.97
CA THR A 117 19.54 -13.62 -6.23
C THR A 117 18.48 -12.53 -6.03
N GLN A 118 17.37 -12.82 -5.35
CA GLN A 118 16.35 -11.81 -5.02
C GLN A 118 16.91 -10.66 -4.18
N LYS A 119 17.79 -10.95 -3.20
CA LYS A 119 18.46 -9.90 -2.42
C LYS A 119 19.40 -9.05 -3.27
N GLU A 120 20.09 -9.64 -4.24
CA GLU A 120 20.96 -8.90 -5.16
C GLU A 120 20.16 -8.03 -6.13
N GLU A 121 19.05 -8.53 -6.67
CA GLU A 121 18.13 -7.77 -7.51
C GLU A 121 17.52 -6.58 -6.77
N LEU A 122 17.07 -6.78 -5.53
CA LEU A 122 16.56 -5.69 -4.68
C LEU A 122 17.64 -4.65 -4.40
N LYS A 123 18.86 -5.05 -4.06
CA LYS A 123 19.99 -4.13 -3.88
C LYS A 123 20.31 -3.34 -5.15
N LEU A 124 20.25 -3.99 -6.32
CA LEU A 124 20.45 -3.33 -7.60
C LEU A 124 19.34 -2.32 -7.88
N HIS A 125 18.09 -2.69 -7.61
CA HIS A 125 16.94 -1.80 -7.75
C HIS A 125 17.05 -0.58 -6.82
N GLU A 126 17.41 -0.78 -5.55
CA GLU A 126 17.65 0.29 -4.58
C GLU A 126 18.78 1.23 -5.01
N ARG A 127 19.87 0.68 -5.55
CA ARG A 127 20.98 1.48 -6.11
C ARG A 127 20.51 2.31 -7.29
N ASN A 128 19.81 1.72 -8.26
CA ASN A 128 19.29 2.44 -9.42
C ASN A 128 18.37 3.61 -9.01
N ILE A 129 17.51 3.42 -8.00
CA ILE A 129 16.66 4.50 -7.46
C ILE A 129 17.51 5.60 -6.81
N THR A 130 18.53 5.21 -6.05
CA THR A 130 19.43 6.16 -5.38
C THR A 130 20.22 6.98 -6.39
N ASP A 131 20.72 6.34 -7.44
CA ASP A 131 21.47 7.00 -8.53
C ASP A 131 20.59 8.01 -9.27
N GLN A 132 19.34 7.64 -9.59
CA GLN A 132 18.37 8.57 -10.18
C GLN A 132 18.11 9.79 -9.28
N ARG A 133 18.00 9.60 -7.96
CA ARG A 133 17.83 10.71 -7.01
C ARG A 133 19.06 11.61 -6.96
N MET A 134 20.25 11.03 -6.96
CA MET A 134 21.53 11.76 -6.97
C MET A 134 21.70 12.57 -8.25
N GLU A 135 21.39 11.97 -9.41
CA GLU A 135 21.45 12.66 -10.70
C GLU A 135 20.50 13.87 -10.74
N MET A 136 19.26 13.70 -10.27
CA MET A 136 18.29 14.80 -10.18
C MET A 136 18.77 15.90 -9.21
N ALA A 137 19.37 15.54 -8.08
CA ALA A 137 19.93 16.50 -7.13
C ALA A 137 21.14 17.27 -7.74
N GLN A 138 21.98 16.58 -8.50
CA GLN A 138 23.13 17.18 -9.18
C GLN A 138 22.70 18.17 -10.26
N ARG A 139 21.72 17.80 -11.10
CA ARG A 139 21.11 18.70 -12.09
C ARG A 139 20.56 19.97 -11.43
N LYS A 140 19.90 19.86 -10.27
CA LYS A 140 19.42 21.02 -9.51
C LYS A 140 20.57 21.90 -9.02
N ARG A 141 21.63 21.31 -8.47
CA ARG A 141 22.82 22.05 -8.02
C ARG A 141 23.49 22.80 -9.18
N ASP A 142 23.60 22.17 -10.34
CA ASP A 142 24.21 22.77 -11.53
C ASP A 142 23.38 23.95 -12.06
N LEU A 143 22.04 23.84 -12.02
CA LEU A 143 21.16 24.95 -12.37
C LEU A 143 21.32 26.13 -11.42
N ILE A 144 21.39 25.87 -10.11
CA ILE A 144 21.61 26.91 -9.10
C ILE A 144 22.98 27.58 -9.30
N GLN A 145 24.03 26.80 -9.58
CA GLN A 145 25.35 27.38 -9.83
C GLN A 145 25.37 28.25 -11.09
N LYS A 146 24.76 27.78 -12.18
CA LYS A 146 24.63 28.60 -13.41
C LYS A 146 23.85 29.90 -13.16
N ALA A 147 22.82 29.88 -12.31
CA ALA A 147 22.08 31.08 -11.94
C ALA A 147 22.96 32.05 -11.12
N LYS A 148 23.69 31.53 -10.12
CA LYS A 148 24.64 32.31 -9.32
C LYS A 148 25.74 32.93 -10.17
N ASP A 149 26.34 32.16 -11.06
CA ASP A 149 27.40 32.64 -11.96
C ASP A 149 26.88 33.75 -12.89
N LYS A 150 25.63 33.66 -13.35
CA LYS A 150 25.00 34.67 -14.19
C LYS A 150 24.74 35.97 -13.41
N GLU A 151 24.22 35.89 -12.20
CA GLU A 151 24.02 37.06 -11.33
C GLU A 151 25.36 37.73 -11.03
N LEU A 152 26.35 36.94 -10.63
CA LEU A 152 27.68 37.40 -10.28
C LEU A 152 28.41 38.00 -11.50
N ALA A 153 28.22 37.47 -12.70
CA ALA A 153 28.70 38.08 -13.95
C ALA A 153 27.99 39.42 -14.25
N GLY A 154 26.68 39.52 -14.00
CA GLY A 154 25.90 40.75 -14.15
C GLY A 154 26.34 41.85 -13.18
N GLU A 155 26.59 41.49 -11.91
CA GLU A 155 27.14 42.39 -10.91
C GLU A 155 28.56 42.83 -11.26
N ARG A 156 29.44 41.89 -11.65
CA ARG A 156 30.80 42.22 -12.13
C ARG A 156 30.76 43.21 -13.29
N ALA A 157 29.90 42.99 -14.28
CA ALA A 157 29.73 43.90 -15.41
C ALA A 157 29.20 45.28 -14.98
N SER A 158 28.32 45.33 -13.97
CA SER A 158 27.80 46.58 -13.41
C SER A 158 28.89 47.36 -12.66
N ILE A 159 29.73 46.67 -11.89
CA ILE A 159 30.90 47.26 -11.22
C ILE A 159 31.88 47.81 -12.25
N THR A 160 32.19 47.06 -13.31
CA THR A 160 33.06 47.53 -14.39
C THR A 160 32.48 48.76 -15.09
N ARG A 161 31.17 48.77 -15.39
CA ARG A 161 30.48 49.93 -15.98
C ARG A 161 30.57 51.16 -15.08
N TRP A 162 30.35 50.98 -13.77
CA TRP A 162 30.49 52.06 -12.79
C TRP A 162 31.93 52.61 -12.74
N GLN A 163 32.93 51.73 -12.69
CA GLN A 163 34.35 52.12 -12.70
C GLN A 163 34.71 52.94 -13.94
N SER A 164 34.22 52.55 -15.12
CA SER A 164 34.42 53.32 -16.36
C SER A 164 33.72 54.68 -16.34
N SER A 165 32.52 54.76 -15.74
CA SER A 165 31.78 56.03 -15.60
C SER A 165 32.39 56.99 -14.57
N ALA A 166 33.15 56.47 -13.60
CA ALA A 166 33.84 57.28 -12.59
C ALA A 166 35.16 57.87 -13.11
N GLN A 167 35.70 57.35 -14.21
CA GLN A 167 36.94 57.81 -14.84
C GLN A 167 36.73 58.96 -15.85
N THR A 168 35.47 59.35 -16.13
CA THR A 168 35.21 60.58 -16.90
C THR A 168 35.35 61.81 -16.00
N PRO A 169 36.12 62.84 -16.40
CA PRO A 169 36.32 64.03 -15.58
C PRO A 169 34.99 64.81 -15.46
N LYS A 170 34.55 65.04 -14.22
CA LYS A 170 33.31 65.76 -13.89
C LYS A 170 33.28 67.15 -14.51
N GLY A 171 32.35 67.36 -15.46
CA GLY A 171 31.78 68.67 -15.74
C GLY A 171 30.86 69.12 -14.59
N ALA A 172 30.85 70.42 -14.31
CA ALA A 172 30.27 71.06 -13.14
C ALA A 172 28.85 70.59 -12.76
N MET A 173 28.65 70.35 -11.47
CA MET A 173 27.35 69.99 -10.87
C MET A 173 26.61 71.30 -10.53
N PRO A 174 25.33 71.48 -10.92
CA PRO A 174 24.53 72.64 -10.50
C PRO A 174 24.19 72.58 -9.00
N ASP A 175 24.28 73.73 -8.34
CA ASP A 175 23.99 73.91 -6.91
C ASP A 175 22.55 73.46 -6.58
N HIS A 176 22.42 72.46 -5.70
CA HIS A 176 21.14 72.12 -5.07
C HIS A 176 21.10 72.76 -3.67
N PRO A 177 20.14 73.67 -3.38
CA PRO A 177 19.96 74.22 -2.05
C PRO A 177 19.30 73.17 -1.15
N HIS A 178 19.72 73.10 0.11
CA HIS A 178 19.31 72.13 1.15
C HIS A 178 20.02 70.78 1.16
N TYR A 179 21.29 70.80 1.57
CA TYR A 179 21.85 69.71 2.39
C TYR A 179 22.59 70.31 3.58
N TYR A 180 21.97 70.25 4.76
CA TYR A 180 22.60 70.64 6.02
C TYR A 180 23.37 69.46 6.58
N GLY A 181 24.70 69.57 6.61
CA GLY A 181 25.58 68.64 7.30
C GLY A 181 26.93 69.29 7.58
N ARG A 182 27.03 69.98 8.73
CA ARG A 182 28.32 70.45 9.27
C ARG A 182 29.21 69.23 9.58
N GLY A 183 30.28 69.07 8.82
CA GLY A 183 31.40 68.21 9.16
C GLY A 183 32.70 68.97 8.85
N LYS A 184 33.51 69.20 9.88
CA LYS A 184 34.75 69.97 9.82
C LYS A 184 35.71 69.40 8.78
N GLY A 185 36.37 70.29 8.04
CA GLY A 185 37.44 69.94 7.11
C GLY A 185 38.62 69.29 7.81
N GLN A 186 39.04 68.16 7.26
CA GLN A 186 40.42 67.69 7.33
C GLN A 186 40.89 67.39 5.91
N GLN A 187 42.07 67.90 5.60
CA GLN A 187 42.73 67.81 4.31
C GLN A 187 42.90 66.34 3.89
N PHE A 188 42.40 66.04 2.70
CA PHE A 188 42.64 64.77 2.02
C PHE A 188 44.04 64.83 1.40
N GLN A 189 45.03 64.20 2.05
CA GLN A 189 46.29 63.85 1.39
C GLN A 189 46.07 62.55 0.61
N GLN A 190 46.33 62.62 -0.69
CA GLN A 190 46.36 61.48 -1.59
C GLN A 190 47.47 60.51 -1.14
N HIS A 191 47.09 59.33 -0.66
CA HIS A 191 47.95 58.16 -0.75
C HIS A 191 47.37 57.21 -1.79
N SER A 192 48.02 57.23 -2.94
CA SER A 192 47.95 56.23 -3.98
C SER A 192 48.55 54.91 -3.49
N SER A 193 48.07 53.82 -4.10
CA SER A 193 48.55 52.43 -4.00
C SER A 193 47.83 51.55 -2.98
N ILE A 194 46.74 50.90 -3.42
CA ILE A 194 46.25 49.64 -2.86
C ILE A 194 46.15 48.64 -4.02
N ASN A 195 47.32 48.13 -4.43
CA ASN A 195 47.42 46.78 -4.98
C ASN A 195 47.94 45.92 -3.83
N GLY A 196 47.03 45.26 -3.10
CA GLY A 196 47.41 44.43 -1.95
C GLY A 196 46.30 44.06 -0.97
N ALA A 197 45.02 44.16 -1.36
CA ALA A 197 43.89 43.85 -0.47
C ALA A 197 43.00 42.71 -1.00
N ALA A 198 43.62 41.71 -1.64
CA ALA A 198 42.94 40.49 -2.10
C ALA A 198 43.44 39.19 -1.45
N GLU A 199 44.52 39.24 -0.64
CA GLU A 199 45.04 38.06 0.08
C GLU A 199 44.63 37.97 1.56
N GLU A 200 44.15 39.05 2.18
CA GLU A 200 43.79 39.03 3.62
C GLU A 200 42.36 38.56 3.93
N ALA A 201 41.46 38.50 2.94
CA ALA A 201 40.10 37.99 3.16
C ALA A 201 40.02 36.44 3.20
N GLY A 202 41.05 35.76 2.70
CA GLY A 202 41.16 34.29 2.70
C GLY A 202 41.80 33.69 3.97
N ALA A 203 42.43 34.52 4.81
CA ALA A 203 43.08 34.07 6.04
C ALA A 203 42.12 34.01 7.25
N ALA A 204 41.06 34.82 7.25
CA ALA A 204 40.11 34.90 8.36
C ALA A 204 39.11 33.72 8.46
N TRP A 205 39.10 32.80 7.49
CA TRP A 205 38.23 31.61 7.47
C TRP A 205 38.95 30.31 7.89
N LYS A 206 40.24 30.38 8.27
CA LYS A 206 41.00 29.24 8.81
C LYS A 206 41.15 29.24 10.33
N GLU A 207 40.59 30.22 11.03
CA GLU A 207 40.72 30.39 12.49
C GLU A 207 39.52 29.86 13.30
N TRP A 208 38.46 29.36 12.66
CA TRP A 208 37.26 28.84 13.34
C TRP A 208 37.15 27.30 13.39
N GLU A 209 38.16 26.57 12.92
CA GLU A 209 38.22 25.09 12.99
C GLU A 209 39.16 24.55 14.10
N GLN A 210 39.58 25.39 15.05
CA GLN A 210 40.39 24.97 16.19
C GLN A 210 39.74 25.39 17.50
N TRP A 211 38.87 24.53 18.02
CA TRP A 211 38.53 24.58 19.44
C TRP A 211 39.81 24.26 20.24
N PRO A 212 40.25 25.11 21.18
CA PRO A 212 41.46 24.84 21.93
C PRO A 212 41.25 23.60 22.80
N GLN A 213 42.05 22.55 22.55
CA GLN A 213 42.16 21.41 23.44
C GLN A 213 42.70 21.90 24.80
N PRO A 214 42.19 21.40 25.94
CA PRO A 214 42.72 21.77 27.24
C PRO A 214 44.17 21.33 27.35
N SER A 215 45.05 22.24 27.81
CA SER A 215 46.46 21.94 28.02
C SER A 215 46.66 20.84 29.08
N GLU A 216 47.75 20.08 28.91
CA GLU A 216 48.15 18.90 29.69
C GLU A 216 48.32 19.14 31.20
N SER A 217 48.19 20.38 31.69
CA SER A 217 48.19 20.70 33.12
C SER A 217 46.82 20.51 33.80
N SER A 218 45.72 20.35 33.05
CA SER A 218 44.39 20.05 33.59
C SER A 218 44.01 18.56 33.52
N ALA A 219 44.70 17.78 32.68
CA ALA A 219 44.47 16.33 32.55
C ALA A 219 45.05 15.50 33.71
N ARG A 220 45.98 16.04 34.50
CA ARG A 220 46.53 15.37 35.69
C ARG A 220 45.65 15.47 36.96
N ALA A 221 44.65 16.35 36.98
CA ALA A 221 43.74 16.49 38.13
C ALA A 221 42.53 15.54 38.07
N ALA A 222 42.23 14.95 36.91
CA ALA A 222 41.06 14.08 36.69
C ALA A 222 41.37 12.57 36.68
N GLN A 223 42.64 12.16 36.73
CA GLN A 223 43.05 10.74 36.77
C GLN A 223 43.35 10.21 38.18
N ALA A 224 43.12 10.98 39.25
CA ALA A 224 43.42 10.60 40.63
C ALA A 224 42.19 10.23 41.49
N ALA A 225 41.10 9.73 40.89
CA ALA A 225 39.86 9.42 41.62
C ALA A 225 39.22 8.05 41.31
N LYS A 226 39.98 7.06 40.81
CA LYS A 226 39.53 5.66 40.78
C LYS A 226 40.68 4.67 41.01
N GLY A 227 40.57 3.92 42.12
CA GLY A 227 41.42 2.78 42.50
C GLY A 227 42.61 3.20 43.39
N ASN A 228 42.95 2.54 44.50
CA ASN A 228 42.48 1.30 45.10
C ASN A 228 42.89 1.29 46.58
N LYS A 229 42.25 0.39 47.33
CA LYS A 229 42.57 -0.07 48.68
C LYS A 229 44.05 -0.52 48.83
N GLU A 230 44.48 -0.48 50.09
CA GLU A 230 45.48 -1.32 50.78
C GLU A 230 46.93 -0.81 51.03
N ASN A 231 47.27 -0.87 52.33
CA ASN A 231 48.54 -1.22 52.97
C ASN A 231 49.73 -0.24 53.03
N ASN A 232 49.83 0.40 54.21
CA ASN A 232 50.91 0.34 55.22
C ASN A 232 52.41 0.46 54.84
N SER A 233 53.10 1.33 55.61
CA SER A 233 54.52 1.36 56.03
C SER A 233 55.53 2.34 55.37
N GLY A 234 56.30 3.02 56.25
CA GLY A 234 57.56 3.76 55.99
C GLY A 234 57.41 5.29 55.78
N HIS A 235 57.66 6.19 56.75
CA HIS A 235 58.97 6.79 57.13
C HIS A 235 59.86 7.08 55.90
N THR A 236 60.35 8.28 55.56
CA THR A 236 60.75 9.53 56.26
C THR A 236 60.91 10.65 55.22
N GLY A 237 60.82 11.93 55.60
CA GLY A 237 61.40 13.01 54.78
C GLY A 237 60.74 14.37 54.98
N ALA A 238 61.43 15.26 55.69
CA ALA A 238 61.03 16.61 56.03
C ALA A 238 60.92 17.54 54.80
N GLY A 239 59.99 18.50 54.87
CA GLY A 239 59.83 19.58 53.92
C GLY A 239 58.77 20.56 54.40
N GLU A 240 59.21 21.63 55.04
CA GLU A 240 58.41 22.67 55.68
C GLU A 240 57.54 23.45 54.69
N GLY A 241 56.27 23.68 55.04
CA GLY A 241 55.32 24.47 54.26
C GLY A 241 54.07 24.81 55.06
N PHE A 242 54.12 25.94 55.76
CA PHE A 242 53.08 26.63 56.54
C PHE A 242 51.62 26.12 56.39
N THR A 243 51.11 25.45 57.43
CA THR A 243 49.66 25.25 57.62
C THR A 243 49.06 26.44 58.37
N HIS A 244 48.15 27.18 57.74
CA HIS A 244 47.35 28.21 58.40
C HIS A 244 46.39 27.53 59.40
N ARG A 245 46.78 27.37 60.67
CA ARG A 245 45.87 26.91 61.72
C ARG A 245 44.91 28.04 62.09
N ARG A 246 43.60 27.76 62.10
CA ARG A 246 42.59 28.68 62.62
C ARG A 246 42.85 28.97 64.10
N PRO A 247 42.63 30.19 64.60
CA PRO A 247 42.89 30.52 65.99
C PRO A 247 42.03 29.67 66.94
N PRO A 248 42.55 29.29 68.12
CA PRO A 248 41.78 28.58 69.13
C PRO A 248 40.63 29.46 69.62
N ARG A 249 39.40 28.90 69.65
CA ARG A 249 38.22 29.59 70.17
C ARG A 249 38.45 29.99 71.64
N SER A 250 38.12 31.25 71.96
CA SER A 250 38.06 31.75 73.33
C SER A 250 37.04 30.94 74.15
N ALA A 251 37.30 30.87 75.46
CA ALA A 251 36.66 30.00 76.45
C ALA A 251 35.15 29.76 76.27
N LEU A 252 34.75 28.49 76.40
CA LEU A 252 33.36 28.03 76.38
C LEU A 252 32.58 28.62 77.56
N GLN A 253 31.61 29.48 77.28
CA GLN A 253 30.49 29.68 78.22
C GLN A 253 29.62 28.41 78.19
N PRO A 254 29.13 27.91 79.33
CA PRO A 254 28.19 26.79 79.34
C PRO A 254 26.91 27.23 78.64
N VAL A 255 26.67 26.69 77.44
CA VAL A 255 25.39 26.81 76.75
C VAL A 255 24.40 25.97 77.55
N GLN A 256 23.40 26.60 78.15
CA GLN A 256 22.24 25.87 78.66
C GLN A 256 21.49 25.29 77.46
N VAL A 257 21.46 23.96 77.37
CA VAL A 257 20.68 23.23 76.39
C VAL A 257 19.38 22.84 77.07
N GLU A 258 18.28 23.48 76.70
CA GLU A 258 16.96 22.99 77.03
C GLU A 258 16.63 21.83 76.09
N PHE A 259 16.50 20.64 76.65
CA PHE A 259 16.05 19.47 75.88
C PHE A 259 14.55 19.65 75.59
N THR A 260 14.18 19.55 74.31
CA THR A 260 12.77 19.49 73.90
C THR A 260 12.10 18.27 74.55
N ALA A 261 10.97 18.51 75.21
CA ALA A 261 10.19 17.46 75.86
C ALA A 261 9.65 16.45 74.81
N LEU A 262 9.65 15.16 75.15
CA LEU A 262 9.09 14.12 74.30
C LEU A 262 7.58 14.36 74.11
N GLU A 263 7.16 14.54 72.85
CA GLU A 263 5.73 14.72 72.51
C GLU A 263 4.91 13.43 72.57
N THR A 264 5.54 12.26 72.72
CA THR A 264 4.83 10.98 72.94
C THR A 264 5.50 10.15 74.04
N PRO A 265 4.74 9.62 75.02
CA PRO A 265 5.30 8.99 76.23
C PRO A 265 5.78 7.53 76.05
N SER A 266 5.60 6.90 74.88
CA SER A 266 5.82 5.44 74.74
C SER A 266 6.91 5.02 73.76
N LEU A 267 7.54 5.93 73.01
CA LEU A 267 8.55 5.56 72.02
C LEU A 267 9.83 6.41 72.18
N PRO A 268 11.03 5.79 72.18
CA PRO A 268 12.29 6.53 72.19
C PRO A 268 12.43 7.37 70.91
N ALA A 269 12.92 8.61 71.03
CA ALA A 269 13.13 9.53 69.90
C ALA A 269 13.95 8.95 68.72
N ARG A 270 14.76 7.93 69.00
CA ARG A 270 15.53 7.19 67.98
C ARG A 270 14.65 6.34 67.06
N GLU A 271 13.65 5.66 67.60
CA GLU A 271 12.78 4.77 66.80
C GLU A 271 11.83 5.57 65.91
N MET A 272 11.34 6.72 66.38
CA MET A 272 10.51 7.61 65.57
C MET A 272 11.29 8.18 64.39
N ARG A 273 12.52 8.66 64.62
CA ARG A 273 13.41 9.13 63.55
C ARG A 273 13.82 8.02 62.58
N GLU A 274 13.97 6.79 63.06
CA GLU A 274 14.21 5.63 62.19
C GLU A 274 12.98 5.28 61.33
N LEU A 275 11.76 5.51 61.83
CA LEU A 275 10.53 5.37 61.05
C LEU A 275 10.42 6.45 59.98
N GLU A 276 10.64 7.72 60.34
CA GLU A 276 10.66 8.85 59.39
C GLU A 276 11.70 8.64 58.28
N LEU A 277 12.89 8.16 58.63
CA LEU A 277 13.94 7.83 57.66
C LEU A 277 13.56 6.66 56.75
N LYS A 278 12.76 5.70 57.23
CA LYS A 278 12.25 4.59 56.41
C LYS A 278 11.15 5.06 55.47
N ASP A 279 10.23 5.89 55.94
CA ASP A 279 9.15 6.46 55.13
C ASP A 279 9.71 7.41 54.07
N TYR A 280 10.70 8.23 54.43
CA TYR A 280 11.43 9.08 53.48
C TYR A 280 12.17 8.26 52.42
N LYS A 281 12.81 7.15 52.80
CA LYS A 281 13.44 6.23 51.83
C LYS A 281 12.43 5.52 50.94
N ARG A 282 11.25 5.15 51.47
CA ARG A 282 10.17 4.56 50.68
C ARG A 282 9.64 5.57 49.67
N GLN A 283 9.41 6.82 50.08
CA GLN A 283 9.01 7.90 49.16
C GLN A 283 10.05 8.14 48.05
N ILE A 284 11.34 8.17 48.40
CA ILE A 284 12.41 8.26 47.39
C ILE A 284 12.40 7.06 46.45
N GLN A 285 12.22 5.83 46.96
CA GLN A 285 12.17 4.64 46.10
C GLN A 285 10.92 4.60 45.21
N GLU A 286 9.77 5.09 45.68
CA GLU A 286 8.54 5.23 44.88
C GLU A 286 8.68 6.34 43.82
N GLU A 287 9.34 7.44 44.15
CA GLU A 287 9.72 8.49 43.19
C GLU A 287 10.79 8.03 42.19
N GLU A 288 11.76 7.22 42.60
CA GLU A 288 12.80 6.67 41.73
C GLU A 288 12.24 5.57 40.84
N ALA A 289 11.32 4.73 41.34
CA ALA A 289 10.63 3.71 40.53
C ALA A 289 9.76 4.37 39.45
N SER A 290 8.97 5.39 39.82
CA SER A 290 8.16 6.14 38.86
C SER A 290 8.99 6.93 37.84
N LYS A 291 10.18 7.42 38.22
CA LYS A 291 11.15 8.03 37.29
C LYS A 291 11.86 6.99 36.43
N SER A 292 12.17 5.81 36.96
CA SER A 292 12.87 4.74 36.22
C SER A 292 12.07 4.19 35.03
N ASP A 293 10.73 4.16 35.12
CA ASP A 293 9.87 3.83 33.98
C ASP A 293 9.84 4.92 32.89
N GLN A 294 10.13 6.18 33.24
CA GLN A 294 10.26 7.30 32.30
C GLN A 294 11.68 7.39 31.70
N ASP A 295 12.71 7.06 32.50
CA ASP A 295 14.12 7.03 32.06
C ASP A 295 14.46 5.75 31.26
N ALA A 296 13.56 4.76 31.23
CA ALA A 296 13.63 3.58 30.36
C ALA A 296 13.08 3.81 28.95
N VAL A 297 12.53 5.00 28.67
CA VAL A 297 12.12 5.41 27.32
C VAL A 297 13.39 5.63 26.51
N ASP A 298 13.63 4.76 25.53
CA ASP A 298 14.76 4.85 24.62
C ASP A 298 14.85 6.28 24.05
N VAL A 299 16.05 6.86 23.94
CA VAL A 299 16.25 8.22 23.42
C VAL A 299 15.61 8.38 22.03
N SER A 300 15.48 7.28 21.29
CA SER A 300 14.74 7.20 20.01
C SER A 300 13.24 7.54 20.14
N GLU A 301 12.57 7.17 21.24
CA GLU A 301 11.15 7.39 21.50
C GLU A 301 10.80 8.85 21.83
N THR A 302 11.81 9.70 22.03
CA THR A 302 11.64 11.16 22.17
C THR A 302 11.43 11.88 20.84
N GLN A 303 11.69 11.21 19.71
CA GLN A 303 11.52 11.80 18.38
C GLN A 303 10.09 11.56 17.84
N PRO A 304 9.34 12.60 17.45
CA PRO A 304 7.98 12.46 16.92
C PRO A 304 7.91 11.55 15.67
N LEU A 305 8.91 11.66 14.79
CA LEU A 305 8.99 10.86 13.57
C LEU A 305 9.19 9.37 13.86
N PHE A 306 10.02 9.04 14.87
CA PHE A 306 10.23 7.66 15.28
C PHE A 306 8.93 7.03 15.82
N MET A 307 8.21 7.75 16.69
CA MET A 307 6.90 7.30 17.19
C MET A 307 5.88 7.13 16.05
N LYS A 308 5.90 8.02 15.06
CA LYS A 308 5.07 7.91 13.85
C LYS A 308 5.44 6.68 13.01
N ASP A 309 6.72 6.38 12.81
CA ASP A 309 7.17 5.20 12.07
C ASP A 309 6.89 3.88 12.83
N LYS A 310 6.99 3.90 14.16
CA LYS A 310 6.54 2.81 15.04
C LYS A 310 5.04 2.55 14.88
N GLY A 311 4.24 3.62 14.83
CA GLY A 311 2.81 3.54 14.50
C GLY A 311 2.55 2.94 13.11
N ASP A 312 3.30 3.37 12.09
CA ASP A 312 3.18 2.83 10.72
C ASP A 312 3.54 1.33 10.67
N ALA A 313 4.49 0.86 11.47
CA ALA A 313 4.81 -0.56 11.59
C ALA A 313 3.66 -1.35 12.26
N LEU A 314 3.08 -0.83 13.34
CA LEU A 314 1.95 -1.46 14.02
C LEU A 314 0.69 -1.52 13.15
N ALA A 315 0.40 -0.44 12.41
CA ALA A 315 -0.71 -0.38 11.48
C ALA A 315 -0.57 -1.39 10.33
N ARG A 316 0.66 -1.55 9.78
CA ARG A 316 0.96 -2.58 8.77
C ARG A 316 0.79 -4.01 9.31
N ASN A 317 1.04 -4.21 10.59
CA ASN A 317 0.82 -5.49 11.27
C ASN A 317 -0.66 -5.74 11.64
N GLY A 318 -1.59 -4.85 11.26
CA GLY A 318 -3.01 -4.96 11.58
C GLY A 318 -3.39 -4.55 13.01
N ASN A 319 -2.42 -4.12 13.83
CA ASN A 319 -2.70 -3.64 15.19
C ASN A 319 -3.02 -2.14 15.18
N HIS A 320 -4.24 -1.81 14.79
CA HIS A 320 -4.70 -0.41 14.70
C HIS A 320 -4.81 0.27 16.07
N ALA A 321 -5.18 -0.44 17.13
CA ALA A 321 -5.30 0.13 18.48
C ALA A 321 -3.92 0.53 19.04
N GLY A 322 -2.91 -0.33 18.89
CA GLY A 322 -1.54 -0.01 19.26
C GLY A 322 -0.95 1.13 18.42
N ALA A 323 -1.29 1.19 17.13
CA ALA A 323 -0.89 2.29 16.25
C ALA A 323 -1.47 3.64 16.72
N VAL A 324 -2.75 3.69 17.12
CA VAL A 324 -3.38 4.90 17.67
C VAL A 324 -2.61 5.42 18.89
N ASN A 325 -2.18 4.54 19.79
CA ASN A 325 -1.37 4.93 20.96
C ASN A 325 -0.03 5.53 20.53
N ALA A 326 0.69 4.88 19.62
CA ALA A 326 1.97 5.37 19.11
C ALA A 326 1.85 6.73 18.40
N TYR A 327 0.85 6.92 17.54
CA TYR A 327 0.59 8.22 16.91
C TYR A 327 0.16 9.28 17.93
N THR A 328 -0.58 8.90 18.95
CA THR A 328 -0.96 9.81 20.02
C THR A 328 0.27 10.30 20.77
N CYS A 329 1.23 9.42 21.10
CA CYS A 329 2.52 9.83 21.65
C CYS A 329 3.28 10.76 20.70
N ALA A 330 3.31 10.45 19.39
CA ALA A 330 3.94 11.32 18.39
C ALA A 330 3.34 12.74 18.39
N LEU A 331 2.01 12.85 18.53
CA LEU A 331 1.29 14.12 18.55
C LEU A 331 1.42 14.88 19.88
N HIS A 332 1.70 14.18 20.99
CA HIS A 332 2.07 14.84 22.25
C HIS A 332 3.45 15.51 22.14
N LEU A 333 4.38 14.88 21.41
CA LEU A 333 5.71 15.43 21.15
C LEU A 333 5.67 16.58 20.12
N ASP A 334 4.93 16.40 19.02
CA ASP A 334 4.72 17.41 18.00
C ASP A 334 3.25 17.47 17.52
N PRO A 335 2.45 18.43 18.05
CA PRO A 335 1.07 18.62 17.63
C PRO A 335 0.90 19.08 16.18
N THR A 336 1.96 19.61 15.55
CA THR A 336 1.92 20.13 14.18
C THR A 336 2.15 19.06 13.11
N LEU A 337 2.45 17.82 13.54
CA LEU A 337 2.72 16.71 12.64
C LEU A 337 1.45 16.18 11.95
N THR A 338 1.08 16.82 10.83
CA THR A 338 -0.12 16.46 10.07
C THR A 338 -0.11 15.02 9.56
N LEU A 339 1.06 14.46 9.24
CA LEU A 339 1.17 13.07 8.79
C LEU A 339 0.73 12.08 9.88
N ALA A 340 1.05 12.34 11.15
CA ALA A 340 0.61 11.50 12.26
C ALA A 340 -0.91 11.61 12.48
N LEU A 341 -1.51 12.81 12.37
CA LEU A 341 -2.96 12.98 12.39
C LEU A 341 -3.65 12.20 11.26
N SER A 342 -3.10 12.28 10.05
CA SER A 342 -3.62 11.56 8.89
C SER A 342 -3.57 10.04 9.08
N ASN A 343 -2.46 9.50 9.58
CA ASN A 343 -2.32 8.06 9.79
C ASN A 343 -3.15 7.57 10.99
N ARG A 344 -3.29 8.39 12.05
CA ARG A 344 -4.17 8.10 13.19
C ARG A 344 -5.64 8.08 12.77
N SER A 345 -6.08 9.03 11.93
CA SER A 345 -7.46 9.03 11.42
C SER A 345 -7.78 7.80 10.57
N CYS A 346 -6.80 7.28 9.82
CA CYS A 346 -6.89 6.01 9.09
C CYS A 346 -7.12 4.82 10.04
N CYS A 347 -6.38 4.78 11.16
CA CYS A 347 -6.55 3.74 12.18
C CYS A 347 -7.90 3.87 12.90
N HIS A 348 -8.35 5.09 13.21
CA HIS A 348 -9.69 5.31 13.79
C HIS A 348 -10.81 4.85 12.86
N LEU A 349 -10.66 5.08 11.55
CA LEU A 349 -11.61 4.59 10.56
C LEU A 349 -11.67 3.06 10.53
N ALA A 350 -10.51 2.38 10.60
CA ALA A 350 -10.43 0.92 10.67
C ALA A 350 -11.01 0.35 11.98
N LEU A 351 -10.97 1.12 13.07
CA LEU A 351 -11.55 0.75 14.37
C LEU A 351 -13.03 1.17 14.54
N HIS A 352 -13.65 1.76 13.52
CA HIS A 352 -15.02 2.30 13.58
C HIS A 352 -15.21 3.45 14.59
N HIS A 353 -14.14 4.16 14.94
CA HIS A 353 -14.17 5.35 15.80
C HIS A 353 -14.44 6.60 14.96
N TRP A 354 -15.70 6.77 14.54
CA TRP A 354 -16.10 7.77 13.54
C TRP A 354 -15.89 9.21 13.98
N ARG A 355 -16.18 9.53 15.26
CA ARG A 355 -16.11 10.90 15.78
C ARG A 355 -14.67 11.39 15.85
N GLU A 356 -13.79 10.54 16.37
CA GLU A 356 -12.36 10.78 16.52
C GLU A 356 -11.69 10.89 15.14
N CYS A 357 -12.07 10.04 14.19
CA CYS A 357 -11.62 10.13 12.80
C CYS A 357 -11.96 11.50 12.17
N ILE A 358 -13.20 11.96 12.35
CA ILE A 358 -13.64 13.26 11.83
C ILE A 358 -12.84 14.40 12.47
N GLN A 359 -12.63 14.36 13.78
CA GLN A 359 -11.83 15.37 14.50
C GLN A 359 -10.39 15.43 13.97
N ASP A 360 -9.71 14.29 13.86
CA ASP A 360 -8.34 14.23 13.35
C ASP A 360 -8.24 14.72 11.91
N CYS A 361 -9.19 14.33 11.05
CA CYS A 361 -9.23 14.81 9.67
C CYS A 361 -9.48 16.33 9.60
N THR A 362 -10.36 16.88 10.45
CA THR A 362 -10.60 18.33 10.49
C THR A 362 -9.38 19.11 10.97
N ALA A 363 -8.69 18.62 12.00
CA ALA A 363 -7.46 19.22 12.50
C ALA A 363 -6.35 19.19 11.44
N ALA A 364 -6.15 18.04 10.79
CA ALA A 364 -5.17 17.87 9.73
C ALA A 364 -5.44 18.80 8.53
N LEU A 365 -6.70 18.90 8.07
CA LEU A 365 -7.08 19.80 6.98
C LEU A 365 -6.87 21.27 7.36
N GLY A 366 -7.13 21.66 8.61
CA GLY A 366 -6.85 23.01 9.12
C GLY A 366 -5.36 23.35 9.09
N GLN A 367 -4.50 22.41 9.50
CA GLN A 367 -3.04 22.58 9.45
C GLN A 367 -2.51 22.70 8.03
N LEU A 368 -3.00 21.86 7.11
CA LEU A 368 -2.59 21.89 5.70
C LEU A 368 -3.06 23.17 5.00
N GLY A 369 -4.26 23.66 5.32
CA GLY A 369 -4.78 24.93 4.80
C GLY A 369 -3.93 26.14 5.22
N ALA A 370 -3.44 26.15 6.47
CA ALA A 370 -2.52 27.17 6.96
C ALA A 370 -1.12 27.07 6.29
N SER A 371 -0.67 25.85 5.96
CA SER A 371 0.61 25.66 5.27
C SER A 371 0.57 26.07 3.80
N GLN A 372 -0.57 25.92 3.13
CA GLN A 372 -0.75 26.23 1.71
C GLN A 372 -0.53 27.72 1.36
N GLN A 373 -0.68 28.62 2.35
CA GLN A 373 -0.44 30.06 2.18
C GLN A 373 1.06 30.43 2.17
N ARG A 374 1.95 29.52 2.60
CA ARG A 374 3.38 29.84 2.82
C ARG A 374 4.30 29.43 1.66
N ASP A 375 3.96 28.39 0.91
CA ASP A 375 4.89 27.76 -0.04
C ASP A 375 4.29 27.69 -1.46
N HIS A 376 4.68 28.63 -2.34
CA HIS A 376 4.28 28.70 -3.76
C HIS A 376 5.20 27.87 -4.69
N GLU A 377 5.58 26.66 -4.30
CA GLU A 377 6.30 25.72 -5.19
C GLU A 377 5.32 24.72 -5.83
N GLU A 378 5.18 24.76 -7.16
CA GLU A 378 4.19 24.00 -7.93
C GLU A 378 4.24 22.47 -7.69
N GLY A 379 5.42 21.90 -7.43
CA GLY A 379 5.58 20.47 -7.14
C GLY A 379 5.11 20.05 -5.74
N PHE A 380 5.22 20.94 -4.76
CA PHE A 380 4.74 20.71 -3.38
C PHE A 380 3.21 20.78 -3.32
N SER A 381 2.61 21.66 -4.14
CA SER A 381 1.15 21.81 -4.29
C SER A 381 0.44 20.51 -4.68
N MET A 382 0.99 19.73 -5.63
CA MET A 382 0.37 18.46 -6.05
C MET A 382 0.41 17.39 -4.95
N LEU A 383 1.52 17.28 -4.21
CA LEU A 383 1.63 16.31 -3.11
C LEU A 383 0.66 16.67 -1.98
N LEU A 384 0.56 17.97 -1.67
CA LEU A 384 -0.37 18.51 -0.70
C LEU A 384 -1.83 18.24 -1.10
N ALA A 385 -2.19 18.49 -2.36
CA ALA A 385 -3.53 18.20 -2.89
C ALA A 385 -3.88 16.70 -2.76
N LYS A 386 -2.91 15.81 -3.01
CA LYS A 386 -3.10 14.37 -2.81
C LYS A 386 -3.33 14.00 -1.34
N GLN A 387 -2.59 14.61 -0.42
CA GLN A 387 -2.79 14.39 1.02
C GLN A 387 -4.14 14.93 1.50
N GLN A 388 -4.52 16.13 1.06
CA GLN A 388 -5.82 16.75 1.37
C GLN A 388 -6.98 15.88 0.85
N ALA A 389 -6.92 15.42 -0.39
CA ALA A 389 -7.94 14.53 -0.96
C ALA A 389 -8.11 13.25 -0.14
N LYS A 390 -7.02 12.60 0.29
CA LYS A 390 -7.09 11.42 1.17
C LYS A 390 -7.77 11.70 2.50
N LEU A 391 -7.53 12.88 3.09
CA LEU A 391 -8.18 13.30 4.33
C LEU A 391 -9.67 13.55 4.11
N PHE A 392 -10.06 14.22 3.02
CA PHE A 392 -11.45 14.41 2.64
C PHE A 392 -12.17 13.07 2.42
N MET A 393 -11.54 12.12 1.73
CA MET A 393 -12.09 10.76 1.56
C MET A 393 -12.33 10.06 2.90
N ARG A 394 -11.33 10.03 3.79
CA ARG A 394 -11.46 9.38 5.10
C ARG A 394 -12.54 10.02 5.94
N ARG A 395 -12.61 11.36 5.95
CA ARG A 395 -13.67 12.10 6.65
C ARG A 395 -15.03 11.81 6.05
N ALA A 396 -15.16 11.76 4.72
CA ALA A 396 -16.40 11.41 4.04
C ALA A 396 -16.86 9.99 4.40
N SER A 397 -15.97 8.99 4.36
CA SER A 397 -16.29 7.62 4.77
C SER A 397 -16.75 7.54 6.23
N ALA A 398 -16.10 8.26 7.15
CA ALA A 398 -16.53 8.34 8.55
C ALA A 398 -17.88 9.05 8.71
N LEU A 399 -18.16 10.10 7.91
CA LEU A 399 -19.44 10.81 7.91
C LEU A 399 -20.59 9.97 7.37
N VAL A 400 -20.36 9.17 6.32
CA VAL A 400 -21.33 8.20 5.80
C VAL A 400 -21.67 7.18 6.88
N ALA A 401 -20.66 6.59 7.52
CA ALA A 401 -20.88 5.65 8.63
C ALA A 401 -21.55 6.32 9.85
N GLY A 402 -21.30 7.60 10.07
CA GLY A 402 -21.94 8.42 11.10
C GLY A 402 -23.34 8.93 10.75
N GLY A 403 -23.91 8.55 9.59
CA GLY A 403 -25.27 8.91 9.19
C GLY A 403 -25.45 10.31 8.60
N ASN A 404 -24.36 10.99 8.19
CA ASN A 404 -24.38 12.34 7.62
C ASN A 404 -23.90 12.37 6.15
N PRO A 405 -24.66 11.79 5.20
CA PRO A 405 -24.25 11.69 3.80
C PRO A 405 -24.12 13.04 3.09
N CYS A 406 -24.94 14.03 3.44
CA CYS A 406 -24.89 15.37 2.85
C CYS A 406 -23.53 16.07 3.07
N ALA A 407 -22.95 15.89 4.26
CA ALA A 407 -21.62 16.44 4.56
C ALA A 407 -20.52 15.64 3.85
N ALA A 408 -20.66 14.32 3.77
CA ALA A 408 -19.74 13.45 3.05
C ALA A 408 -19.65 13.78 1.56
N ILE A 409 -20.79 14.08 0.91
CA ILE A 409 -20.81 14.48 -0.51
C ILE A 409 -20.04 15.77 -0.73
N LYS A 410 -20.17 16.77 0.16
CA LYS A 410 -19.38 18.00 0.07
C LYS A 410 -17.88 17.72 0.15
N ASP A 411 -17.47 16.82 1.05
CA ASP A 411 -16.06 16.43 1.18
C ASP A 411 -15.54 15.69 -0.05
N LEU A 412 -16.33 14.76 -0.61
CA LEU A 412 -15.98 14.06 -1.84
C LEU A 412 -15.92 15.01 -3.04
N GLN A 413 -16.82 16.00 -3.12
CA GLN A 413 -16.75 17.05 -4.14
C GLN A 413 -15.46 17.87 -4.05
N GLN A 414 -14.97 18.17 -2.84
CA GLN A 414 -13.67 18.83 -2.68
C GLN A 414 -12.52 17.90 -3.08
N ALA A 415 -12.59 16.61 -2.74
CA ALA A 415 -11.59 15.63 -3.14
C ALA A 415 -11.48 15.50 -4.67
N VAL A 416 -12.61 15.44 -5.39
CA VAL A 416 -12.66 15.38 -6.86
C VAL A 416 -12.08 16.66 -7.49
N LYS A 417 -12.33 17.84 -6.89
CA LYS A 417 -11.72 19.10 -7.36
C LYS A 417 -10.20 19.10 -7.23
N LEU A 418 -9.67 18.49 -6.17
CA LEU A 418 -8.22 18.38 -5.94
C LEU A 418 -7.56 17.32 -6.82
N GLN A 419 -8.28 16.27 -7.21
CA GLN A 419 -7.80 15.20 -8.09
C GLN A 419 -8.80 14.93 -9.23
N PRO A 420 -8.83 15.81 -10.25
CA PRO A 420 -9.68 15.57 -11.41
C PRO A 420 -9.21 14.33 -12.17
N GLY A 421 -10.15 13.42 -12.48
CA GLY A 421 -9.89 12.19 -13.25
C GLY A 421 -9.64 10.93 -12.43
N ASP A 422 -9.69 10.99 -11.09
CA ASP A 422 -9.70 9.76 -10.28
C ASP A 422 -11.09 9.11 -10.31
N ALA A 423 -11.22 8.07 -11.12
CA ALA A 423 -12.47 7.32 -11.29
C ALA A 423 -12.98 6.69 -9.99
N ALA A 424 -12.09 6.35 -9.04
CA ALA A 424 -12.50 5.76 -7.77
C ALA A 424 -13.21 6.80 -6.88
N LEU A 425 -12.72 8.05 -6.86
CA LEU A 425 -13.34 9.16 -6.14
C LEU A 425 -14.72 9.49 -6.70
N GLU A 426 -14.84 9.56 -8.02
CA GLU A 426 -16.11 9.83 -8.69
C GLU A 426 -17.13 8.72 -8.40
N LYS A 427 -16.69 7.45 -8.43
CA LYS A 427 -17.52 6.31 -8.05
C LYS A 427 -18.06 6.46 -6.62
N ASP A 428 -17.18 6.71 -5.65
CA ASP A 428 -17.57 6.80 -4.24
C ASP A 428 -18.54 7.96 -3.99
N MET A 429 -18.33 9.11 -4.66
CA MET A 429 -19.26 10.25 -4.60
C MET A 429 -20.65 9.86 -5.13
N LEU A 430 -20.71 9.22 -6.30
CA LEU A 430 -21.97 8.83 -6.92
C LEU A 430 -22.71 7.77 -6.10
N LYS A 431 -22.00 6.82 -5.48
CA LYS A 431 -22.59 5.84 -4.56
C LYS A 431 -23.28 6.51 -3.38
N VAL A 432 -22.64 7.50 -2.76
CA VAL A 432 -23.22 8.22 -1.62
C VAL A 432 -24.42 9.07 -2.05
N GLN A 433 -24.38 9.68 -3.23
CA GLN A 433 -25.53 10.41 -3.80
C GLN A 433 -26.72 9.49 -4.08
N ALA A 434 -26.48 8.32 -4.68
CA ALA A 434 -27.52 7.32 -4.93
C ALA A 434 -28.12 6.77 -3.63
N ALA A 435 -27.31 6.60 -2.58
CA ALA A 435 -27.78 6.18 -1.26
C ALA A 435 -28.59 7.26 -0.52
N GLN A 436 -28.31 8.55 -0.79
CA GLN A 436 -29.08 9.65 -0.21
C GLN A 436 -30.50 9.74 -0.80
N ASP A 437 -30.61 9.60 -2.12
CA ASP A 437 -31.89 9.69 -2.84
C ASP A 437 -32.19 8.40 -3.63
N PRO A 438 -32.60 7.30 -2.96
CA PRO A 438 -32.86 6.02 -3.63
C PRO A 438 -33.99 6.06 -4.66
N SER A 439 -34.92 7.02 -4.55
CA SER A 439 -36.02 7.19 -5.50
C SER A 439 -35.58 7.81 -6.82
N ASN A 440 -34.39 8.42 -6.88
CA ASN A 440 -33.90 9.05 -8.10
C ASN A 440 -33.23 8.01 -9.01
N ALA A 441 -34.01 7.49 -9.97
CA ALA A 441 -33.54 6.52 -10.94
C ALA A 441 -32.30 7.00 -11.74
N GLU A 442 -32.18 8.30 -12.03
CA GLU A 442 -30.99 8.77 -12.75
C GLU A 442 -29.73 8.72 -11.88
N ALA A 443 -29.84 9.09 -10.59
CA ALA A 443 -28.70 9.04 -9.68
C ALA A 443 -28.17 7.60 -9.51
N VAL A 444 -29.09 6.64 -9.33
CA VAL A 444 -28.73 5.21 -9.23
C VAL A 444 -28.13 4.70 -10.54
N ARG A 445 -28.65 5.13 -11.70
CA ARG A 445 -28.13 4.74 -13.03
C ARG A 445 -26.71 5.24 -13.26
N VAL A 446 -26.45 6.51 -12.99
CA VAL A 446 -25.11 7.10 -13.14
C VAL A 446 -24.11 6.43 -12.19
N ALA A 447 -24.52 6.16 -10.94
CA ALA A 447 -23.69 5.46 -9.97
C ALA A 447 -23.38 4.00 -10.41
N ALA A 448 -24.37 3.26 -10.90
CA ALA A 448 -24.18 1.88 -11.35
C ALA A 448 -23.23 1.80 -12.56
N LEU A 449 -23.37 2.73 -13.51
CA LEU A 449 -22.46 2.83 -14.66
C LEU A 449 -21.03 3.21 -14.26
N ALA A 450 -20.85 4.09 -13.27
CA ALA A 450 -19.53 4.40 -12.72
C ALA A 450 -18.90 3.17 -12.04
N CYS A 451 -19.69 2.38 -11.31
CA CYS A 451 -19.24 1.13 -10.71
C CYS A 451 -18.78 0.10 -11.76
N CYS A 452 -19.51 -0.04 -12.88
CA CYS A 452 -19.09 -0.88 -14.00
C CYS A 452 -17.73 -0.46 -14.57
N LYS A 453 -17.48 0.85 -14.71
CA LYS A 453 -16.17 1.35 -15.19
C LYS A 453 -15.03 1.00 -14.25
N CYS A 454 -15.28 0.99 -12.94
CA CYS A 454 -14.32 0.64 -11.90
C CYS A 454 -14.27 -0.87 -11.59
N GLN A 455 -14.94 -1.72 -12.37
CA GLN A 455 -15.03 -3.18 -12.16
C GLN A 455 -15.63 -3.59 -10.79
N ASP A 456 -16.44 -2.72 -10.20
CA ASP A 456 -17.15 -2.97 -8.94
C ASP A 456 -18.52 -3.57 -9.26
N TRP A 457 -18.52 -4.86 -9.62
CA TRP A 457 -19.69 -5.52 -10.18
C TRP A 457 -20.81 -5.73 -9.18
N GLU A 458 -20.49 -5.98 -7.90
CA GLU A 458 -21.48 -6.29 -6.87
C GLU A 458 -22.45 -5.11 -6.66
N TRP A 459 -21.90 -3.90 -6.47
CA TRP A 459 -22.71 -2.70 -6.31
C TRP A 459 -23.46 -2.36 -7.61
N ALA A 460 -22.81 -2.52 -8.76
CA ALA A 460 -23.44 -2.25 -10.06
C ALA A 460 -24.68 -3.13 -10.29
N LEU A 461 -24.60 -4.43 -10.00
CA LEU A 461 -25.70 -5.37 -10.16
C LEU A 461 -26.87 -5.08 -9.20
N GLN A 462 -26.56 -4.73 -7.95
CA GLN A 462 -27.56 -4.29 -6.97
C GLN A 462 -28.25 -3.00 -7.44
N GLY A 463 -27.47 -2.02 -7.91
CA GLY A 463 -27.98 -0.76 -8.47
C GLY A 463 -28.92 -0.99 -9.66
N PHE A 464 -28.52 -1.82 -10.64
CA PHE A 464 -29.41 -2.13 -11.77
C PHE A 464 -30.66 -2.91 -11.37
N THR A 465 -30.58 -3.76 -10.34
CA THR A 465 -31.76 -4.47 -9.83
C THR A 465 -32.74 -3.50 -9.18
N SER A 466 -32.26 -2.58 -8.35
CA SER A 466 -33.11 -1.51 -7.80
C SER A 466 -33.71 -0.59 -8.87
N LEU A 467 -33.00 -0.35 -9.97
CA LEU A 467 -33.53 0.43 -11.09
C LEU A 467 -34.70 -0.24 -11.79
N LEU A 468 -34.64 -1.56 -11.97
CA LEU A 468 -35.73 -2.32 -12.58
C LEU A 468 -36.99 -2.35 -11.71
N GLU A 469 -36.85 -2.19 -10.39
CA GLU A 469 -37.97 -2.05 -9.45
C GLU A 469 -38.61 -0.67 -9.52
N LEU A 470 -37.85 0.38 -9.86
CA LEU A 470 -38.31 1.78 -9.91
C LEU A 470 -38.86 2.21 -11.28
N GLN A 471 -38.59 1.46 -12.35
CA GLN A 471 -38.89 1.90 -13.72
C GLN A 471 -40.30 1.56 -14.19
N GLU A 472 -41.01 2.56 -14.69
CA GLU A 472 -42.33 2.42 -15.32
C GLU A 472 -42.27 2.32 -16.86
N LEU A 473 -41.21 2.84 -17.50
CA LEU A 473 -41.11 2.94 -18.96
C LEU A 473 -40.27 1.80 -19.57
N ASP A 474 -40.82 1.13 -20.59
CA ASP A 474 -40.15 0.01 -21.27
C ASP A 474 -38.80 0.39 -21.91
N LYS A 475 -38.66 1.61 -22.43
CA LYS A 475 -37.39 2.07 -23.02
C LYS A 475 -36.26 2.13 -21.99
N ASP A 476 -36.54 2.62 -20.78
CA ASP A 476 -35.56 2.69 -19.69
C ASP A 476 -35.25 1.29 -19.15
N ARG A 477 -36.27 0.43 -19.06
CA ARG A 477 -36.13 -0.98 -18.70
C ARG A 477 -35.22 -1.74 -19.65
N LEU A 478 -35.36 -1.54 -20.96
CA LEU A 478 -34.47 -2.11 -21.97
C LEU A 478 -33.02 -1.70 -21.73
N SER A 479 -32.77 -0.41 -21.53
CA SER A 479 -31.43 0.12 -21.32
C SER A 479 -30.79 -0.44 -20.04
N THR A 480 -31.58 -0.63 -18.99
CA THR A 480 -31.14 -1.14 -17.69
C THR A 480 -30.81 -2.63 -17.78
N LEU A 481 -31.66 -3.44 -18.43
CA LEU A 481 -31.36 -4.87 -18.69
C LEU A 481 -30.11 -5.04 -19.57
N ALA A 482 -29.96 -4.20 -20.60
CA ALA A 482 -28.75 -4.20 -21.43
C ALA A 482 -27.50 -3.82 -20.62
N ASN A 483 -27.58 -2.88 -19.68
CA ASN A 483 -26.43 -2.53 -18.85
C ASN A 483 -26.15 -3.59 -17.76
N ARG A 484 -27.20 -4.21 -17.20
CA ARG A 484 -27.09 -5.29 -16.21
C ARG A 484 -26.51 -6.57 -16.80
N SER A 485 -26.88 -6.95 -18.02
CA SER A 485 -26.26 -8.09 -18.72
C SER A 485 -24.76 -7.87 -18.95
N ALA A 486 -24.34 -6.64 -19.26
CA ALA A 486 -22.91 -6.29 -19.36
C ALA A 486 -22.18 -6.48 -18.03
N ALA A 487 -22.79 -6.07 -16.92
CA ALA A 487 -22.24 -6.23 -15.58
C ALA A 487 -22.20 -7.71 -15.15
N HIS A 488 -23.23 -8.51 -15.48
CA HIS A 488 -23.23 -9.95 -15.22
C HIS A 488 -22.14 -10.68 -15.99
N LEU A 489 -21.90 -10.30 -17.26
CA LEU A 489 -20.81 -10.85 -18.05
C LEU A 489 -19.45 -10.50 -17.43
N GLY A 490 -19.24 -9.24 -17.01
CA GLY A 490 -18.02 -8.81 -16.30
C GLY A 490 -17.81 -9.53 -14.95
N ALA A 491 -18.90 -9.85 -14.24
CA ALA A 491 -18.89 -10.64 -13.00
C ALA A 491 -18.77 -12.16 -13.23
N SER A 492 -18.61 -12.62 -14.48
CA SER A 492 -18.60 -14.04 -14.85
C SER A 492 -19.88 -14.82 -14.47
N ASN A 493 -21.01 -14.14 -14.33
CA ASN A 493 -22.32 -14.77 -14.12
C ASN A 493 -23.05 -14.94 -15.46
N ALA A 494 -22.62 -15.94 -16.23
CA ALA A 494 -23.11 -16.17 -17.58
C ALA A 494 -24.59 -16.56 -17.64
N ALA A 495 -25.11 -17.33 -16.66
CA ALA A 495 -26.51 -17.75 -16.65
C ALA A 495 -27.47 -16.57 -16.46
N ALA A 496 -27.19 -15.66 -15.53
CA ALA A 496 -27.99 -14.45 -15.34
C ALA A 496 -27.88 -13.48 -16.52
N CYS A 497 -26.69 -13.39 -17.14
CA CYS A 497 -26.48 -12.61 -18.35
C CYS A 497 -27.41 -13.06 -19.50
N LEU A 498 -27.54 -14.38 -19.72
CA LEU A 498 -28.46 -14.92 -20.72
C LEU A 498 -29.92 -14.54 -20.46
N GLN A 499 -30.37 -14.69 -19.22
CA GLN A 499 -31.74 -14.32 -18.83
C GLN A 499 -32.02 -12.84 -19.10
N ASP A 500 -31.09 -11.95 -18.76
CA ASP A 500 -31.20 -10.52 -19.02
C ASP A 500 -31.17 -10.19 -20.51
N CYS A 501 -30.33 -10.88 -21.29
CA CYS A 501 -30.30 -10.72 -22.74
C CYS A 501 -31.61 -11.17 -23.38
N ASP A 502 -32.16 -12.32 -23.00
CA ASP A 502 -33.43 -12.83 -23.54
C ASP A 502 -34.60 -11.91 -23.17
N ALA A 503 -34.64 -11.45 -21.91
CA ALA A 503 -35.62 -10.47 -21.46
C ALA A 503 -35.51 -9.15 -22.25
N ALA A 504 -34.29 -8.63 -22.45
CA ALA A 504 -34.06 -7.41 -23.21
C ALA A 504 -34.45 -7.56 -24.69
N LEU A 505 -34.12 -8.68 -25.34
CA LEU A 505 -34.49 -8.96 -26.73
C LEU A 505 -36.01 -9.09 -26.89
N SER A 506 -36.70 -9.75 -25.95
CA SER A 506 -38.16 -9.85 -25.95
C SER A 506 -38.83 -8.47 -25.86
N LEU A 507 -38.29 -7.58 -25.02
CA LEU A 507 -38.79 -6.22 -24.85
C LEU A 507 -38.49 -5.33 -26.06
N LEU A 508 -37.32 -5.52 -26.69
CA LEU A 508 -36.96 -4.83 -27.93
C LEU A 508 -37.96 -5.14 -29.05
N LEU A 509 -38.42 -6.39 -29.15
CA LEU A 509 -39.42 -6.82 -30.13
C LEU A 509 -40.84 -6.29 -29.81
N SER A 510 -41.15 -5.96 -28.55
CA SER A 510 -42.46 -5.46 -28.14
C SER A 510 -42.62 -3.94 -28.21
N LEU A 511 -41.52 -3.18 -28.28
CA LEU A 511 -41.57 -1.71 -28.31
C LEU A 511 -42.25 -1.18 -29.59
N PRO A 512 -43.12 -0.15 -29.48
CA PRO A 512 -43.79 0.44 -30.62
C PRO A 512 -42.77 1.10 -31.58
N ARG A 513 -42.99 0.88 -32.88
CA ARG A 513 -42.13 1.36 -33.97
C ARG A 513 -42.26 2.88 -34.06
N ASP A 514 -41.30 3.60 -33.51
CA ASP A 514 -41.20 5.04 -33.78
C ASP A 514 -40.83 5.21 -35.26
N SER A 515 -41.78 5.74 -36.04
CA SER A 515 -41.62 6.24 -37.41
C SER A 515 -41.31 5.24 -38.54
N LEU A 516 -42.25 4.36 -38.89
CA LEU A 516 -42.38 3.88 -40.28
C LEU A 516 -43.86 3.70 -40.67
N GLN A 517 -44.41 4.73 -41.31
CA GLN A 517 -45.46 4.55 -42.31
C GLN A 517 -44.91 3.62 -43.40
N GLY A 518 -45.51 2.45 -43.61
CA GLY A 518 -45.29 1.70 -44.85
C GLY A 518 -45.13 0.18 -44.80
N PHE A 519 -45.19 -0.48 -43.63
CA PHE A 519 -45.36 -1.94 -43.59
C PHE A 519 -46.53 -2.31 -42.72
N SER A 520 -47.50 -2.96 -43.37
CA SER A 520 -48.75 -3.44 -42.79
C SER A 520 -48.50 -4.28 -41.54
N GLU A 521 -49.45 -4.10 -40.63
CA GLU A 521 -49.66 -4.82 -39.39
C GLU A 521 -49.38 -6.33 -39.50
N SER A 522 -48.83 -6.87 -38.40
CA SER A 522 -48.54 -8.30 -38.14
C SER A 522 -47.31 -8.92 -38.83
N LEU A 523 -46.24 -9.09 -38.06
CA LEU A 523 -45.32 -10.20 -38.26
C LEU A 523 -46.08 -11.47 -37.80
N PRO A 524 -46.36 -12.45 -38.68
CA PRO A 524 -47.07 -13.66 -38.30
C PRO A 524 -46.40 -14.38 -37.13
N ALA A 525 -47.20 -14.95 -36.21
CA ALA A 525 -46.73 -15.78 -35.10
C ALA A 525 -45.94 -17.05 -35.52
N LEU A 526 -45.85 -17.31 -36.82
CA LEU A 526 -45.22 -18.46 -37.48
C LEU A 526 -43.69 -18.38 -37.64
N PHE A 527 -43.07 -17.23 -37.36
CA PHE A 527 -41.63 -17.08 -37.44
C PHE A 527 -40.95 -17.43 -36.12
N GLY A 528 -39.89 -18.25 -36.17
CA GLY A 528 -39.01 -18.46 -35.03
C GLY A 528 -38.41 -17.14 -34.53
N GLU A 529 -38.05 -17.05 -33.25
CA GLU A 529 -37.48 -15.83 -32.64
C GLU A 529 -36.32 -15.25 -33.46
N SER A 530 -35.50 -16.13 -34.03
CA SER A 530 -34.40 -15.74 -34.91
C SER A 530 -34.91 -14.94 -36.12
N SER A 531 -35.89 -15.45 -36.85
CA SER A 531 -36.42 -14.73 -38.01
C SER A 531 -37.05 -13.36 -37.68
N LYS A 532 -37.66 -13.21 -36.50
CA LYS A 532 -38.26 -11.93 -36.07
C LYS A 532 -37.20 -10.85 -35.83
N LEU A 533 -36.08 -11.22 -35.24
CA LEU A 533 -34.97 -10.32 -34.95
C LEU A 533 -34.26 -9.84 -36.24
N ASP A 534 -34.13 -10.69 -37.26
CA ASP A 534 -33.55 -10.30 -38.56
C ASP A 534 -34.46 -9.31 -39.30
N ALA A 535 -35.77 -9.59 -39.32
CA ALA A 535 -36.76 -8.68 -39.89
C ALA A 535 -36.78 -7.33 -39.16
N TRP A 536 -36.67 -7.34 -37.83
CA TRP A 536 -36.61 -6.13 -37.01
C TRP A 536 -35.35 -5.29 -37.30
N ALA A 537 -34.19 -5.94 -37.49
CA ALA A 537 -32.91 -5.28 -37.72
C ALA A 537 -32.81 -4.59 -39.10
N LEU A 538 -33.57 -5.07 -40.09
CA LEU A 538 -33.66 -4.45 -41.42
C LEU A 538 -34.49 -3.15 -41.40
N THR A 539 -35.47 -3.06 -40.51
CA THR A 539 -36.40 -1.91 -40.44
C THR A 539 -35.95 -0.81 -39.49
N ASN A 540 -35.04 -1.11 -38.54
CA ASN A 540 -34.64 -0.18 -37.49
C ASN A 540 -33.16 0.19 -37.61
N GLN A 541 -32.86 1.47 -37.41
CA GLN A 541 -31.50 2.01 -37.45
C GLN A 541 -31.17 2.81 -36.17
N GLY A 542 -29.89 3.12 -35.98
CA GLY A 542 -29.40 3.94 -34.87
C GLY A 542 -29.28 3.18 -33.53
N LYS A 543 -29.53 3.88 -32.41
CA LYS A 543 -29.23 3.38 -31.04
C LYS A 543 -29.93 2.06 -30.69
N SER A 544 -31.13 1.83 -31.20
CA SER A 544 -31.87 0.59 -30.96
C SER A 544 -31.21 -0.60 -31.66
N PHE A 545 -30.70 -0.40 -32.89
CA PHE A 545 -29.92 -1.39 -33.62
C PHE A 545 -28.59 -1.70 -32.90
N ASP A 546 -27.87 -0.67 -32.44
CA ASP A 546 -26.65 -0.87 -31.65
C ASP A 546 -26.89 -1.64 -30.34
N THR A 547 -28.08 -1.49 -29.77
CA THR A 547 -28.48 -2.22 -28.55
C THR A 547 -28.76 -3.68 -28.87
N LEU A 548 -29.43 -3.97 -29.99
CA LEU A 548 -29.64 -5.33 -30.49
C LEU A 548 -28.31 -6.07 -30.72
N VAL A 549 -27.39 -5.47 -31.49
CA VAL A 549 -26.08 -6.08 -31.80
C VAL A 549 -25.30 -6.38 -30.51
N ARG A 550 -25.26 -5.43 -29.56
CA ARG A 550 -24.59 -5.63 -28.27
C ARG A 550 -25.23 -6.73 -27.43
N LEU A 551 -26.55 -6.88 -27.46
CA LEU A 551 -27.25 -7.95 -26.75
C LEU A 551 -26.94 -9.33 -27.35
N LEU A 552 -26.95 -9.45 -28.68
CA LEU A 552 -26.60 -10.70 -29.39
C LEU A 552 -25.15 -11.09 -29.11
N ALA A 553 -24.21 -10.14 -29.20
CA ALA A 553 -22.79 -10.38 -28.90
C ALA A 553 -22.59 -10.87 -27.46
N ARG A 554 -23.22 -10.21 -26.47
CA ARG A 554 -23.13 -10.62 -25.06
C ARG A 554 -23.79 -11.96 -24.78
N ARG A 555 -24.92 -12.25 -25.42
CA ARG A 555 -25.59 -13.55 -25.33
C ARG A 555 -24.68 -14.66 -25.89
N GLY A 556 -24.04 -14.42 -27.03
CA GLY A 556 -23.04 -15.32 -27.61
C GLY A 556 -21.85 -15.57 -26.67
N ALA A 557 -21.28 -14.51 -26.10
CA ALA A 557 -20.19 -14.62 -25.12
C ALA A 557 -20.61 -15.41 -23.86
N ALA A 558 -21.80 -15.14 -23.32
CA ALA A 558 -22.34 -15.87 -22.17
C ALA A 558 -22.59 -17.35 -22.48
N LEU A 559 -23.08 -17.69 -23.67
CA LEU A 559 -23.22 -19.08 -24.12
C LEU A 559 -21.85 -19.78 -24.22
N GLY A 560 -20.81 -19.07 -24.67
CA GLY A 560 -19.44 -19.55 -24.68
C GLY A 560 -18.92 -19.90 -23.28
N HIS A 561 -19.18 -19.04 -22.28
CA HIS A 561 -18.84 -19.34 -20.88
C HIS A 561 -19.61 -20.55 -20.30
N LEU A 562 -20.83 -20.82 -20.79
CA LEU A 562 -21.60 -22.01 -20.45
C LEU A 562 -21.26 -23.24 -21.31
N GLN A 563 -20.21 -23.19 -22.12
CA GLN A 563 -19.77 -24.26 -23.01
C GLN A 563 -20.79 -24.66 -24.09
N ARG A 564 -21.77 -23.80 -24.38
CA ARG A 564 -22.75 -23.98 -25.47
C ARG A 564 -22.20 -23.37 -26.76
N TYR A 565 -21.04 -23.85 -27.19
CA TYR A 565 -20.25 -23.24 -28.28
C TYR A 565 -20.96 -23.18 -29.63
N ASN A 566 -21.78 -24.18 -29.97
CA ASN A 566 -22.56 -24.18 -31.22
C ASN A 566 -23.58 -23.03 -31.28
N GLU A 567 -24.27 -22.80 -30.16
CA GLU A 567 -25.25 -21.71 -30.06
C GLU A 567 -24.55 -20.35 -29.99
N ALA A 568 -23.45 -20.27 -29.25
CA ALA A 568 -22.60 -19.08 -29.19
C ALA A 568 -22.10 -18.65 -30.58
N HIS A 569 -21.62 -19.61 -31.36
CA HIS A 569 -21.18 -19.38 -32.74
C HIS A 569 -22.31 -18.85 -33.62
N GLY A 570 -23.50 -19.46 -33.56
CA GLY A 570 -24.66 -19.02 -34.33
C GLY A 570 -25.09 -17.59 -34.02
N GLU A 571 -25.13 -17.21 -32.74
CA GLU A 571 -25.52 -15.85 -32.31
C GLU A 571 -24.48 -14.79 -32.72
N LEU A 572 -23.19 -15.08 -32.57
CA LEU A 572 -22.10 -14.15 -32.95
C LEU A 572 -22.01 -13.96 -34.46
N LEU A 573 -22.10 -15.04 -35.24
CA LEU A 573 -22.11 -14.98 -36.70
C LEU A 573 -23.28 -14.15 -37.20
N ARG A 574 -24.43 -14.29 -36.56
CA ARG A 574 -25.62 -13.52 -36.89
C ARG A 574 -25.47 -12.03 -36.57
N ALA A 575 -24.91 -11.70 -35.40
CA ALA A 575 -24.58 -10.33 -35.07
C ALA A 575 -23.61 -9.72 -36.11
N SER A 576 -22.60 -10.49 -36.55
CA SER A 576 -21.67 -10.10 -37.62
C SER A 576 -22.39 -9.79 -38.93
N GLN A 577 -23.29 -10.66 -39.39
CA GLN A 577 -24.07 -10.45 -40.62
C GLN A 577 -24.95 -9.20 -40.55
N LEU A 578 -25.60 -8.96 -39.40
CA LEU A 578 -26.42 -7.76 -39.20
C LEU A 578 -25.59 -6.48 -39.29
N VAL A 579 -24.41 -6.46 -38.69
CA VAL A 579 -23.49 -5.31 -38.71
C VAL A 579 -22.92 -5.09 -40.12
N GLN A 580 -22.59 -6.16 -40.83
CA GLN A 580 -22.11 -6.12 -42.21
C GLN A 580 -23.15 -5.51 -43.16
N ASN A 581 -24.43 -5.85 -43.00
CA ASN A 581 -25.52 -5.29 -43.81
C ASN A 581 -25.69 -3.77 -43.62
N HIS A 582 -25.23 -3.21 -42.51
CA HIS A 582 -25.21 -1.77 -42.24
C HIS A 582 -23.87 -1.10 -42.58
N GLY A 583 -22.95 -1.79 -43.27
CA GLY A 583 -21.70 -1.22 -43.78
C GLY A 583 -20.61 -1.00 -42.73
N ARG A 584 -20.66 -1.69 -41.59
CA ARG A 584 -19.68 -1.60 -40.49
C ARG A 584 -18.72 -2.79 -40.52
N ASP A 585 -17.93 -2.90 -41.59
CA ASP A 585 -17.13 -4.09 -41.88
C ASP A 585 -16.11 -4.45 -40.78
N GLN A 586 -15.51 -3.46 -40.11
CA GLN A 586 -14.51 -3.71 -39.05
C GLN A 586 -15.10 -4.46 -37.84
N GLU A 587 -16.28 -4.05 -37.38
CA GLU A 587 -16.95 -4.68 -36.23
C GLU A 587 -17.57 -6.03 -36.62
N ALA A 588 -18.05 -6.15 -37.87
CA ALA A 588 -18.51 -7.43 -38.41
C ALA A 588 -17.36 -8.45 -38.45
N CYS A 589 -16.15 -8.04 -38.86
CA CYS A 589 -14.97 -8.91 -38.83
C CYS A 589 -14.61 -9.34 -37.40
N GLN A 590 -14.61 -8.44 -36.42
CA GLN A 590 -14.34 -8.79 -35.02
C GLN A 590 -15.33 -9.83 -34.49
N LEU A 591 -16.64 -9.63 -34.72
CA LEU A 591 -17.66 -10.59 -34.29
C LEU A 591 -17.53 -11.94 -35.02
N ALA A 592 -17.07 -11.95 -36.27
CA ALA A 592 -16.82 -13.17 -37.03
C ALA A 592 -15.58 -13.92 -36.52
N GLU A 593 -14.54 -13.20 -36.11
CA GLU A 593 -13.36 -13.76 -35.44
C GLU A 593 -13.75 -14.40 -34.10
N ASP A 594 -14.49 -13.69 -33.26
CA ASP A 594 -15.03 -14.22 -31.99
C ASP A 594 -15.88 -15.48 -32.23
N ALA A 595 -16.69 -15.49 -33.30
CA ALA A 595 -17.47 -16.67 -33.68
C ALA A 595 -16.58 -17.85 -34.11
N ALA A 596 -15.48 -17.59 -34.82
CA ALA A 596 -14.52 -18.62 -35.24
C ALA A 596 -13.75 -19.20 -34.04
N GLU A 597 -13.42 -18.38 -33.04
CA GLU A 597 -12.82 -18.84 -31.79
C GLU A 597 -13.72 -19.87 -31.09
N MET A 598 -15.03 -19.62 -31.02
CA MET A 598 -15.99 -20.58 -30.41
C MET A 598 -15.99 -21.94 -31.11
N LEU A 599 -15.80 -22.00 -32.43
CA LEU A 599 -15.67 -23.26 -33.17
C LEU A 599 -14.36 -23.99 -32.86
N SER A 600 -13.27 -23.25 -32.64
CA SER A 600 -11.99 -23.84 -32.22
C SER A 600 -12.06 -24.44 -30.81
N CYS A 601 -12.85 -23.82 -29.91
CA CYS A 601 -13.14 -24.38 -28.60
C CYS A 601 -13.99 -25.67 -28.70
N LEU A 602 -14.91 -25.73 -29.67
CA LEU A 602 -15.69 -26.94 -29.94
C LEU A 602 -14.78 -28.10 -30.39
N SER A 603 -13.88 -27.87 -31.35
CA SER A 603 -12.99 -28.92 -31.89
C SER A 603 -11.94 -29.42 -30.89
N SER A 604 -11.52 -28.58 -29.95
CA SER A 604 -10.66 -28.98 -28.83
C SER A 604 -11.42 -29.75 -27.75
N SER A 605 -12.70 -29.44 -27.51
CA SER A 605 -13.55 -30.18 -26.57
C SER A 605 -13.88 -31.60 -27.06
N THR A 606 -14.06 -31.80 -28.37
CA THR A 606 -14.36 -33.11 -28.95
C THR A 606 -13.16 -34.05 -28.95
N HIS A 607 -11.93 -33.54 -28.92
CA HIS A 607 -10.72 -34.36 -28.77
C HIS A 607 -10.54 -34.97 -27.36
N ASN A 608 -11.35 -34.57 -26.37
CA ASN A 608 -11.37 -35.14 -25.02
C ASN A 608 -12.51 -36.16 -24.77
N VAL A 609 -13.30 -36.49 -25.80
CA VAL A 609 -14.32 -37.54 -25.71
C VAL A 609 -13.75 -38.82 -26.33
N LEU A 610 -13.44 -39.80 -25.48
CA LEU A 610 -13.16 -41.19 -25.91
C LEU A 610 -14.28 -41.65 -26.85
N PRO A 611 -13.96 -42.30 -27.99
CA PRO A 611 -14.99 -42.75 -28.92
C PRO A 611 -15.83 -43.84 -28.26
N SER A 612 -17.12 -43.58 -28.05
CA SER A 612 -18.09 -44.61 -27.73
C SER A 612 -18.23 -45.55 -28.92
N GLU A 613 -18.27 -46.84 -28.61
CA GLU A 613 -18.19 -47.97 -29.53
C GLU A 613 -19.23 -47.94 -30.65
N PRO A 614 -18.90 -48.46 -31.84
CA PRO A 614 -19.86 -48.58 -32.94
C PRO A 614 -20.94 -49.61 -32.57
N ALA A 615 -22.20 -49.18 -32.66
CA ALA A 615 -23.36 -50.05 -32.51
C ALA A 615 -23.27 -51.22 -33.50
N SER A 616 -23.06 -52.42 -32.96
CA SER A 616 -23.06 -53.68 -33.68
C SER A 616 -24.44 -53.95 -34.28
N SER A 617 -24.46 -54.10 -35.59
CA SER A 617 -25.54 -54.66 -36.40
C SER A 617 -26.02 -56.01 -35.84
N LEU A 618 -27.26 -56.05 -35.37
CA LEU A 618 -28.03 -57.29 -35.22
C LEU A 618 -28.46 -57.74 -36.61
N GLN A 619 -27.76 -58.74 -37.15
CA GLN A 619 -28.25 -59.58 -38.22
C GLN A 619 -29.16 -60.66 -37.63
N ASP A 620 -30.29 -60.86 -38.30
CA ASP A 620 -31.13 -62.04 -38.22
C ASP A 620 -30.30 -63.34 -38.33
N ILE A 621 -30.74 -64.40 -37.64
CA ILE A 621 -30.98 -65.77 -38.16
C ILE A 621 -31.39 -66.69 -36.98
N ASP A 622 -32.55 -67.31 -37.19
CA ASP A 622 -33.18 -68.52 -36.60
C ASP A 622 -33.59 -68.60 -35.12
#